data_AF-A0A8S0G489-F1
#
_entry.id   AF-A0A8S0G489-F1
#
_cell.length_a   1.000
_cell.length_b   1.000
_cell.length_c   1.000
_cell.angle_alpha   90.00
_cell.angle_beta   90.00
_cell.angle_gamma   90.00
#
_symmetry.space_group_name_H-M   'P 1'
#
loop_
_entity.id
_entity.type
_entity.pdbx_description
1 polymer ?
#
loop_
_entity_poly.entity_id
_entity_poly.type
_entity_poly.pdbx_seq_one_letter_code
_entity_poly.pdbx_strand_id
1 'polypeptide(L)'
;MLNIIRGYLYINELIYARDNHFLCSSLIASVNGYTIAPADYKREPNVSIYYYRDTPFFSGYKMTYMQRGNYVAVINPLFWSEVMSDDPTLQWGVYDTVTKTFFSLSNEASAATFSPLIRLNDLTVQRNGYLYATVYSTKRPIAAIVATSYQRLI
;
A
#
# COMPACT_ATOMS: atom_id res chain seq x y z
N MET A 1 6.80 1.87 -23.76
CA MET A 1 6.95 2.37 -22.38
C MET A 1 6.02 1.55 -21.48
N LEU A 2 6.37 0.26 -21.30
CA LEU A 2 5.46 -0.83 -20.90
C LEU A 2 5.98 -1.54 -19.63
N ASN A 3 6.59 -0.78 -18.72
CA ASN A 3 7.28 -1.29 -17.53
C ASN A 3 6.69 -0.78 -16.20
N ILE A 4 5.49 -0.19 -16.22
CA ILE A 4 4.85 0.29 -15.01
C ILE A 4 3.94 -0.85 -14.52
N ILE A 5 4.21 -1.31 -13.30
CA ILE A 5 3.51 -2.35 -12.52
C ILE A 5 4.11 -3.75 -12.63
N ARG A 6 5.21 -3.93 -11.90
CA ARG A 6 5.53 -5.22 -11.24
C ARG A 6 5.56 -5.05 -9.70
N GLY A 7 4.74 -4.16 -9.15
CA GLY A 7 4.78 -3.83 -7.73
C GLY A 7 4.17 -4.90 -6.83
N TYR A 8 5.01 -5.76 -6.27
CA TYR A 8 4.64 -6.54 -5.10
C TYR A 8 4.68 -5.62 -3.87
N LEU A 9 3.53 -5.26 -3.30
CA LEU A 9 3.48 -4.63 -1.98
C LEU A 9 3.90 -5.68 -0.94
N TYR A 10 5.20 -5.74 -0.64
CA TYR A 10 5.72 -6.60 0.40
C TYR A 10 5.52 -5.92 1.76
N ILE A 11 4.58 -6.43 2.56
CA ILE A 11 4.61 -6.20 4.00
C ILE A 11 5.87 -6.91 4.51
N ASN A 12 6.88 -6.11 4.85
CA ASN A 12 8.16 -6.60 5.32
C ASN A 12 8.04 -7.24 6.70
N GLU A 13 7.13 -6.74 7.53
CA GLU A 13 7.08 -7.06 8.97
C GLU A 13 5.71 -6.67 9.54
N LEU A 14 5.27 -7.41 10.57
CA LEU A 14 4.22 -6.98 11.48
C LEU A 14 4.80 -6.70 12.86
N ILE A 15 4.45 -5.55 13.41
CA ILE A 15 4.85 -5.10 14.74
C ILE A 15 3.60 -4.95 15.60
N TYR A 16 3.65 -5.48 16.82
CA TYR A 16 2.66 -5.18 17.84
C TYR A 16 3.01 -3.86 18.53
N ALA A 17 2.02 -2.98 18.67
CA ALA A 17 2.17 -1.67 19.28
C ALA A 17 1.08 -1.41 20.32
N ARG A 18 1.39 -0.54 21.27
CA ARG A 18 0.40 0.11 22.13
C ARG A 18 0.54 1.61 21.90
N ASP A 19 -0.50 2.24 21.38
CA ASP A 19 -0.45 3.62 20.91
C ASP A 19 0.72 3.83 19.94
N ASN A 20 1.59 4.82 20.18
CA ASN A 20 2.79 5.04 19.37
C ASN A 20 4.03 4.30 19.89
N HIS A 21 3.86 3.31 20.77
CA HIS A 21 4.97 2.52 21.31
C HIS A 21 4.98 1.12 20.67
N PHE A 22 5.97 0.87 19.83
CA PHE A 22 6.14 -0.36 19.05
C PHE A 22 6.91 -1.35 19.91
N LEU A 23 6.31 -2.49 20.26
CA LEU A 23 6.77 -3.37 21.32
C LEU A 23 7.54 -4.58 20.79
N CYS A 24 6.92 -5.36 19.90
CA CYS A 24 7.44 -6.65 19.47
C CYS A 24 7.26 -6.83 17.97
N SER A 25 8.30 -7.29 17.28
CA SER A 25 8.28 -7.63 15.86
C SER A 25 8.14 -9.14 15.67
N SER A 26 7.55 -9.55 14.55
CA SER A 26 7.44 -10.97 14.15
C SER A 26 8.76 -11.60 13.68
N LEU A 27 9.74 -10.80 13.26
CA LEU A 27 11.00 -11.27 12.68
C LEU A 27 12.23 -10.84 13.49
N ILE A 28 12.11 -9.81 14.33
CA ILE A 28 13.22 -9.14 15.01
C ILE A 28 12.96 -9.18 16.52
N ALA A 29 13.62 -10.15 17.16
CA ALA A 29 13.42 -10.45 18.57
C ALA A 29 14.09 -9.46 19.54
N SER A 30 15.02 -8.61 19.07
CA SER A 30 15.95 -7.87 19.94
C SER A 30 15.62 -6.40 20.16
N VAL A 31 14.48 -5.89 19.69
CA VAL A 31 14.09 -4.48 19.90
C VAL A 31 13.32 -4.36 21.22
N ASN A 32 13.91 -3.72 22.23
CA ASN A 32 13.29 -3.45 23.54
C ASN A 32 12.27 -2.31 23.49
N GLY A 33 11.29 -2.43 22.59
CA GLY A 33 10.32 -1.40 22.33
C GLY A 33 10.91 -0.13 21.70
N TYR A 34 10.08 0.66 21.03
CA TYR A 34 10.46 1.92 20.42
C TYR A 34 9.27 2.87 20.35
N THR A 35 9.42 4.08 20.88
CA THR A 35 8.40 5.12 20.76
C THR A 35 8.61 5.89 19.48
N ILE A 36 7.70 5.70 18.51
CA ILE A 36 7.78 6.41 17.23
C ILE A 36 7.29 7.85 17.39
N ALA A 37 7.92 8.76 16.64
CA ALA A 37 7.47 10.14 16.50
C ALA A 37 6.02 10.20 15.95
N PRO A 38 5.30 11.32 16.14
CA PRO A 38 3.93 11.46 15.66
C PRO A 38 3.74 11.05 14.19
N ALA A 39 2.59 10.44 13.91
CA ALA A 39 2.20 10.04 12.57
C ALA A 39 2.02 11.25 11.65
N ASP A 40 2.45 11.12 10.40
CA ASP A 40 2.26 12.15 9.38
C ASP A 40 0.80 12.22 8.93
N TYR A 41 0.09 11.10 9.03
CA TYR A 41 -1.32 11.00 8.67
C TYR A 41 -2.09 10.17 9.69
N LYS A 42 -3.30 10.62 10.04
CA LYS A 42 -4.26 9.92 10.90
C LYS A 42 -5.63 9.90 10.25
N ARG A 43 -6.34 8.77 10.36
CA ARG A 43 -7.71 8.60 9.86
C ARG A 43 -8.53 7.73 10.80
N GLU A 44 -9.80 8.09 10.96
CA GLU A 44 -10.77 7.26 11.69
C GLU A 44 -10.96 5.88 11.04
N PRO A 45 -11.22 4.81 11.82
CA PRO A 45 -11.42 4.85 13.29
C PRO A 45 -10.14 4.77 14.13
N ASN A 46 -8.98 4.44 13.56
CA ASN A 46 -7.71 4.25 14.30
C ASN A 46 -6.50 3.96 13.39
N VAL A 47 -6.43 4.63 12.24
CA VAL A 47 -5.32 4.46 11.28
C VAL A 47 -4.29 5.55 11.50
N SER A 48 -3.01 5.17 11.56
CA SER A 48 -1.87 6.09 11.59
C SER A 48 -0.82 5.65 10.56
N ILE A 49 -0.28 6.59 9.80
CA ILE A 49 0.78 6.32 8.82
C ILE A 49 2.01 7.17 9.15
N TYR A 50 3.16 6.50 9.21
CA TYR A 50 4.46 7.10 9.48
C TYR A 50 5.35 6.89 8.25
N TYR A 51 5.67 7.96 7.54
CA TYR A 51 6.45 7.91 6.31
C TYR A 51 7.94 7.99 6.61
N TYR A 52 8.71 7.15 5.91
CA TYR A 52 10.18 7.23 5.86
C TYR A 52 10.87 7.32 7.23
N ARG A 53 10.40 6.55 8.21
CA ARG A 53 10.99 6.49 9.55
C ARG A 53 12.13 5.48 9.60
N ASP A 54 13.28 5.92 10.10
CA ASP A 54 14.36 5.02 10.53
C ASP A 54 14.05 4.58 11.96
N THR A 55 13.91 3.28 12.18
CA THR A 55 13.59 2.73 13.49
C THR A 55 14.53 1.57 13.80
N PRO A 56 14.69 1.18 15.08
CA PRO A 56 15.52 0.02 15.43
C PRO A 56 15.09 -1.30 14.76
N PHE A 57 13.84 -1.41 14.30
CA PHE A 57 13.37 -2.57 13.53
C PHE A 57 14.00 -2.63 12.13
N PHE A 58 14.37 -1.51 11.54
CA PHE A 58 14.99 -1.45 10.22
C PHE A 58 16.08 -0.37 10.19
N SER A 59 17.08 -0.53 11.06
CA SER A 59 18.09 0.52 11.26
C SER A 59 18.85 0.83 9.97
N GLY A 60 18.94 2.12 9.64
CA GLY A 60 19.57 2.60 8.41
C GLY A 60 18.67 2.52 7.17
N TYR A 61 17.45 1.99 7.30
CA TYR A 61 16.44 1.97 6.24
C TYR A 61 15.23 2.80 6.66
N LYS A 62 14.95 3.86 5.89
CA LYS A 62 13.76 4.68 6.10
C LYS A 62 12.54 3.92 5.57
N MET A 63 11.71 3.38 6.46
CA MET A 63 10.54 2.56 6.10
C MET A 63 9.22 3.33 6.28
N THR A 64 8.14 2.86 5.64
CA THR A 64 6.77 3.33 5.92
C THR A 64 6.09 2.37 6.88
N TYR A 65 5.45 2.90 7.92
CA TYR A 65 4.73 2.13 8.93
C TYR A 65 3.26 2.48 8.86
N MET A 66 2.39 1.48 8.74
CA MET A 66 0.94 1.64 8.71
C MET A 66 0.34 0.93 9.92
N GLN A 67 -0.16 1.72 10.87
CA GLN A 67 -0.77 1.23 12.10
C GLN A 67 -2.29 1.22 12.00
N ARG A 68 -2.90 0.14 12.45
CA ARG A 68 -4.34 0.06 12.75
C ARG A 68 -4.53 -0.62 14.12
N GLY A 69 -5.04 0.15 15.08
CA GLY A 69 -5.12 -0.32 16.47
C GLY A 69 -3.73 -0.68 17.00
N ASN A 70 -3.56 -1.93 17.46
CA ASN A 70 -2.31 -2.41 18.07
C ASN A 70 -1.36 -3.09 17.08
N TYR A 71 -1.63 -3.05 15.77
CA TYR A 71 -0.80 -3.70 14.77
C TYR A 71 -0.26 -2.69 13.77
N VAL A 72 1.01 -2.86 13.40
CA VAL A 72 1.73 -2.00 12.47
C VAL A 72 2.33 -2.86 11.36
N ALA A 73 1.96 -2.58 10.12
CA ALA A 73 2.60 -3.16 8.95
C ALA A 73 3.78 -2.27 8.52
N VAL A 74 4.95 -2.88 8.33
CA VAL A 74 6.13 -2.17 7.80
C VAL A 74 6.25 -2.43 6.31
N ILE A 75 6.47 -1.36 5.55
CA ILE A 75 6.52 -1.38 4.10
C ILE A 75 7.81 -0.68 3.67
N ASN A 76 8.62 -1.33 2.83
CA ASN A 76 9.75 -0.66 2.21
C ASN A 76 9.27 0.37 1.18
N PRO A 77 9.60 1.67 1.32
CA PRO A 77 9.21 2.69 0.35
C PRO A 77 9.82 2.49 -1.03
N LEU A 78 10.89 1.71 -1.18
CA LEU A 78 11.39 1.32 -2.50
C LEU A 78 10.43 0.36 -3.23
N PHE A 79 9.48 -0.29 -2.54
CA PHE A 79 8.36 -0.97 -3.20
C PHE A 79 7.25 0.00 -3.63
N TRP A 80 7.30 1.25 -3.16
CA TRP A 80 6.36 2.29 -3.60
C TRP A 80 6.74 2.79 -5.00
N SER A 81 8.02 2.77 -5.39
CA SER A 81 8.47 3.23 -6.70
C SER A 81 8.06 2.33 -7.88
N GLU A 82 7.57 1.12 -7.63
CA GLU A 82 7.02 0.25 -8.69
C GLU A 82 5.53 0.49 -8.97
N VAL A 83 4.86 1.35 -8.18
CA VAL A 83 3.42 1.66 -8.31
C VAL A 83 3.08 3.16 -8.18
N MET A 84 3.91 3.97 -7.52
CA MET A 84 3.68 5.40 -7.35
C MET A 84 4.43 6.23 -8.38
N SER A 85 3.67 6.68 -9.38
CA SER A 85 3.99 7.90 -10.11
C SER A 85 3.97 9.09 -9.14
N ASP A 86 4.80 10.09 -9.39
CA ASP A 86 4.71 11.46 -8.83
C ASP A 86 3.48 12.23 -9.34
N ASP A 87 2.67 11.59 -10.18
CA ASP A 87 1.44 12.10 -10.75
C ASP A 87 0.33 12.11 -9.68
N PRO A 88 -0.07 13.30 -9.19
CA PRO A 88 -1.10 13.40 -8.15
C PRO A 88 -2.49 12.98 -8.66
N THR A 89 -2.64 12.78 -9.97
CA THR A 89 -3.89 12.33 -10.60
C THR A 89 -3.95 10.82 -10.83
N LEU A 90 -2.92 10.08 -10.42
CA LEU A 90 -2.87 8.62 -10.52
C LEU A 90 -3.93 7.98 -9.62
N GLN A 91 -4.83 7.20 -10.24
CA GLN A 91 -5.87 6.48 -9.50
C GLN A 91 -5.36 5.07 -9.17
N TRP A 92 -5.45 4.65 -7.91
CA TRP A 92 -5.04 3.30 -7.52
C TRP A 92 -5.88 2.73 -6.38
N GLY A 93 -5.87 1.40 -6.27
CA GLY A 93 -6.51 0.66 -5.19
C GLY A 93 -5.79 -0.64 -4.87
N VAL A 94 -5.80 -1.03 -3.60
CA VAL A 94 -5.31 -2.34 -3.14
C VAL A 94 -6.47 -3.11 -2.53
N TYR A 95 -6.67 -4.36 -2.96
CA TYR A 95 -7.86 -5.14 -2.62
C TYR A 95 -7.55 -6.61 -2.32
N ASP A 96 -8.47 -7.22 -1.56
CA ASP A 96 -8.50 -8.66 -1.30
C ASP A 96 -9.09 -9.40 -2.52
N THR A 97 -8.31 -10.32 -3.07
CA THR A 97 -8.70 -11.11 -4.24
C THR A 97 -9.78 -12.16 -3.94
N VAL A 98 -9.96 -12.56 -2.68
CA VAL A 98 -10.98 -13.52 -2.24
C VAL A 98 -12.31 -12.83 -2.03
N THR A 99 -12.33 -11.78 -1.21
CA THR A 99 -13.58 -11.06 -0.89
C THR A 99 -13.95 -10.01 -1.94
N LYS A 100 -13.01 -9.62 -2.81
CA LYS A 100 -13.16 -8.56 -3.81
C LYS A 100 -13.52 -7.21 -3.15
N THR A 101 -12.83 -6.88 -2.06
CA THR A 101 -13.02 -5.63 -1.31
C THR A 101 -11.71 -4.85 -1.19
N PHE A 102 -11.79 -3.51 -1.25
CA PHE A 102 -10.63 -2.64 -1.14
C PHE A 102 -10.18 -2.48 0.31
N PHE A 103 -8.88 -2.65 0.54
CA PHE A 103 -8.19 -2.22 1.76
C PHE A 103 -7.93 -0.70 1.73
N SER A 104 -7.59 -0.18 0.56
CA SER A 104 -7.29 1.23 0.35
C SER A 104 -7.53 1.65 -1.10
N LEU A 105 -7.82 2.94 -1.28
CA LEU A 105 -7.98 3.63 -2.55
C LEU A 105 -7.26 4.98 -2.46
N SER A 106 -6.69 5.44 -3.57
CA SER A 106 -6.19 6.81 -3.67
C SER A 106 -7.34 7.83 -3.64
N ASN A 107 -7.05 9.08 -3.32
CA ASN A 107 -8.09 10.13 -3.23
C ASN A 107 -8.86 10.32 -4.54
N GLU A 108 -8.18 10.14 -5.68
CA GLU A 108 -8.77 10.29 -7.01
C GLU A 108 -9.50 9.02 -7.48
N ALA A 109 -9.41 7.91 -6.74
CA ALA A 109 -10.04 6.64 -7.09
C ALA A 109 -11.40 6.48 -6.41
N SER A 110 -12.43 6.18 -7.20
CA SER A 110 -13.78 5.87 -6.70
C SER A 110 -13.99 4.36 -6.57
N ALA A 111 -14.45 3.93 -5.39
CA ALA A 111 -14.84 2.55 -5.15
C ALA A 111 -15.92 2.07 -6.14
N ALA A 112 -16.85 2.94 -6.53
CA ALA A 112 -17.91 2.62 -7.49
C ALA A 112 -17.34 2.32 -8.89
N THR A 113 -16.29 3.04 -9.29
CA THR A 113 -15.61 2.83 -10.58
C THR A 113 -14.73 1.57 -10.55
N PHE A 114 -14.03 1.34 -9.45
CA PHE A 114 -13.01 0.29 -9.35
C PHE A 114 -13.57 -1.09 -8.96
N SER A 115 -14.65 -1.15 -8.18
CA SER A 115 -15.21 -2.43 -7.70
C SER A 115 -15.68 -3.38 -8.81
N PRO A 116 -16.27 -2.89 -9.93
CA PRO A 116 -16.58 -3.75 -11.06
C PRO A 116 -15.32 -4.30 -11.73
N LEU A 117 -14.22 -3.54 -11.75
CA LEU A 117 -12.99 -3.90 -12.46
C LEU A 117 -12.24 -5.03 -11.76
N ILE A 118 -12.20 -5.06 -10.42
CA ILE A 118 -11.50 -6.11 -9.66
C ILE A 118 -12.20 -7.48 -9.70
N ARG A 119 -13.44 -7.50 -10.21
CA ARG A 119 -14.21 -8.72 -10.50
C ARG A 119 -13.90 -9.27 -11.89
N LEU A 120 -13.36 -8.44 -12.78
CA LEU A 120 -12.76 -8.90 -14.03
C LEU A 120 -11.40 -9.47 -13.65
N ASN A 121 -11.14 -10.75 -13.97
CA ASN A 121 -9.84 -11.37 -13.72
C ASN A 121 -8.80 -10.97 -14.79
N ASP A 122 -8.97 -9.81 -15.40
CA ASP A 122 -8.13 -9.30 -16.46
C ASP A 122 -6.99 -8.46 -15.90
N LEU A 123 -5.79 -8.70 -16.40
CA LEU A 123 -4.59 -7.95 -16.02
C LEU A 123 -4.60 -6.52 -16.56
N THR A 124 -5.35 -6.26 -17.62
CA THR A 124 -5.41 -4.94 -18.26
C THR A 124 -6.78 -4.71 -18.87
N VAL A 125 -7.40 -3.56 -18.56
CA VAL A 125 -8.72 -3.19 -19.05
C VAL A 125 -8.70 -1.76 -19.55
N GLN A 126 -9.30 -1.52 -20.71
CA GLN A 126 -9.47 -0.17 -21.26
C GLN A 126 -10.92 0.27 -21.04
N ARG A 127 -11.16 1.40 -20.37
CA ARG A 127 -12.53 1.90 -20.15
C ARG A 127 -12.56 3.40 -19.91
N ASN A 128 -13.53 4.08 -20.52
CA ASN A 128 -13.83 5.51 -20.28
C ASN A 128 -12.61 6.44 -20.37
N GLY A 129 -11.69 6.19 -21.30
CA GLY A 129 -10.49 7.03 -21.46
C GLY A 129 -9.34 6.70 -20.50
N TYR A 130 -9.44 5.60 -19.74
CA TYR A 130 -8.38 5.11 -18.85
C TYR A 130 -7.92 3.71 -19.23
N LEU A 131 -6.62 3.48 -19.04
CA LEU A 131 -5.99 2.17 -19.01
C LEU A 131 -5.86 1.75 -17.55
N TYR A 132 -6.53 0.65 -17.19
CA TYR A 132 -6.43 0.01 -15.89
C TYR A 132 -5.50 -1.18 -16.00
N ALA A 133 -4.59 -1.32 -15.05
CA ALA A 133 -3.69 -2.46 -14.96
C ALA A 133 -3.71 -3.03 -13.54
N THR A 134 -3.82 -4.35 -13.47
CA THR A 134 -3.93 -5.10 -12.21
C THR A 134 -2.74 -6.00 -12.03
N VAL A 135 -2.13 -5.97 -10.86
CA VAL A 135 -1.06 -6.88 -10.45
C VAL A 135 -1.51 -7.71 -9.24
N TYR A 136 -1.28 -9.01 -9.35
CA TYR A 136 -1.63 -9.98 -8.32
C TYR A 136 -0.37 -10.38 -7.54
N SER A 137 -0.51 -10.51 -6.21
CA SER A 137 0.53 -11.13 -5.40
C SER A 137 0.60 -12.63 -5.69
N THR A 138 1.81 -13.16 -5.89
CA THR A 138 2.04 -14.61 -6.06
C THR A 138 2.06 -15.37 -4.74
N LYS A 139 2.01 -14.67 -3.60
CA LYS A 139 2.17 -15.26 -2.26
C LYS A 139 0.98 -15.03 -1.34
N ARG A 140 0.09 -14.07 -1.64
CA ARG A 140 -0.98 -13.61 -0.75
C ARG A 140 -2.25 -13.31 -1.56
N PRO A 141 -3.44 -13.38 -0.96
CA PRO A 141 -4.70 -13.08 -1.64
C PRO A 141 -4.92 -11.56 -1.83
N ILE A 142 -3.92 -10.83 -2.31
CA ILE A 142 -3.94 -9.37 -2.45
C ILE A 142 -3.56 -9.00 -3.88
N ALA A 143 -4.22 -7.97 -4.42
CA ALA A 143 -3.88 -7.37 -5.70
C ALA A 143 -3.93 -5.84 -5.62
N ALA A 144 -3.20 -5.19 -6.52
CA ALA A 144 -3.26 -3.74 -6.73
C ALA A 144 -3.77 -3.47 -8.15
N ILE A 145 -4.61 -2.46 -8.28
CA ILE A 145 -5.13 -1.97 -9.56
C ILE A 145 -4.78 -0.48 -9.67
N VAL A 146 -4.30 -0.07 -10.83
CA VAL A 146 -3.84 1.28 -11.12
C VAL A 146 -4.48 1.76 -12.41
N ALA A 147 -4.83 3.04 -12.50
CA ALA A 147 -5.40 3.62 -13.70
C ALA A 147 -4.64 4.87 -14.13
N THR A 148 -4.39 4.97 -15.43
CA THR A 148 -3.80 6.16 -16.08
C THR A 148 -4.62 6.55 -17.30
N SER A 149 -4.63 7.84 -17.65
CA SER A 149 -5.41 8.33 -18.80
C SER A 149 -4.72 7.99 -20.14
N TYR A 150 -5.50 7.73 -21.19
CA TYR A 150 -4.94 7.48 -22.53
C TYR A 150 -4.14 8.65 -23.09
N GLN A 151 -4.53 9.88 -22.73
CA GLN A 151 -3.88 11.09 -23.24
C GLN A 151 -2.42 11.21 -22.82
N ARG A 152 -2.00 10.52 -21.76
CA ARG A 152 -0.60 10.50 -21.31
C ARG A 152 0.25 9.38 -21.95
N LEU A 153 -0.35 8.54 -22.79
CA LEU A 153 0.33 7.41 -23.44
C LEU A 153 0.72 7.69 -24.91
N ILE A 154 0.37 8.87 -25.43
CA ILE A 154 0.68 9.33 -26.81
C ILE A 154 1.78 10.39 -26.75
#